data_AF-A0AAD3DMY1-F1
#
_entry.id   AF-A0AAD3DMY1-F1
#
_cell.length_a   1.000
_cell.length_b   1.000
_cell.length_c   1.000
_cell.angle_alpha   90.00
_cell.angle_beta   90.00
_cell.angle_gamma   90.00
#
_symmetry.space_group_name_H-M   'P 1'
#
loop_
_entity.id
_entity.type
_entity.pdbx_description
1 polymer ?
#
loop_
_entity_poly.entity_id
_entity_poly.type
_entity_poly.pdbx_seq_one_letter_code
_entity_poly.pdbx_strand_id
1 'polypeptide(L)'
;TSCEIAGGDVLPHACIGSSRRLLVGHRSRLASVMLEAVQNHGPQVLVVDEIGNAEEVSAARTISQRGVLLVATAHGTDLGSLLRNNELNNLVGGLQSVTLGDGTAARSNGGAKVRTERRGAPTFRTLVEVMGGGRLRVRPDVAASVDALLGTSPTSPCALPPPASPSALATASPAQQHAGMWHHGHHGHHGPRGWQHLHPHSRHHSAASHHLHHHPHHHP
;
A
#
# COMPACT_ATOMS: atom_id res chain seq x y z
N THR A 1 7.14 -2.15 12.85
CA THR A 1 6.87 -0.75 12.44
C THR A 1 6.60 0.05 13.69
N SER A 2 6.84 1.36 13.67
CA SER A 2 6.77 2.23 14.85
C SER A 2 5.35 2.63 15.28
N CYS A 3 4.32 2.21 14.53
CA CYS A 3 2.91 2.48 14.80
C CYS A 3 2.56 3.99 14.85
N GLU A 4 3.28 4.81 14.07
CA GLU A 4 3.19 6.28 14.15
C GLU A 4 1.87 6.84 13.62
N ILE A 5 1.28 6.24 12.59
CA ILE A 5 0.05 6.74 11.97
C ILE A 5 -1.18 6.52 12.86
N ALA A 6 -1.33 5.31 13.40
CA ALA A 6 -2.60 4.83 13.95
C ALA A 6 -2.52 4.38 15.42
N GLY A 7 -1.38 4.61 16.08
CA GLY A 7 -1.11 4.19 17.45
C GLY A 7 -0.84 2.69 17.60
N GLY A 8 -0.20 2.30 18.70
CA GLY A 8 0.16 0.93 19.04
C GLY A 8 -0.88 0.16 19.86
N ASP A 9 -1.92 0.85 20.36
CA ASP A 9 -2.94 0.26 21.24
C ASP A 9 -3.89 -0.69 20.51
N VAL A 10 -4.72 -1.43 21.25
CA VAL A 10 -5.75 -2.32 20.68
C VAL A 10 -6.76 -1.52 19.85
N LEU A 11 -7.15 -0.34 20.33
CA LEU A 11 -8.00 0.58 19.59
C LEU A 11 -7.12 1.50 18.70
N PRO A 12 -7.43 1.64 17.40
CA PRO A 12 -6.71 2.61 16.57
C PRO A 12 -6.97 4.06 17.04
N HIS A 13 -5.97 4.91 16.87
CA HIS A 13 -6.09 6.33 17.17
C HIS A 13 -7.16 7.01 16.30
N ALA A 14 -7.94 7.92 16.88
CA ALA A 14 -9.09 8.55 16.20
C ALA A 14 -8.72 9.34 14.93
N CYS A 15 -7.45 9.71 14.75
CA CYS A 15 -6.95 10.45 13.58
C CYS A 15 -7.19 9.71 12.25
N ILE A 16 -7.32 8.38 12.25
CA ILE A 16 -7.57 7.61 11.01
C ILE A 16 -9.05 7.56 10.62
N GLY A 17 -9.95 8.10 11.46
CA GLY A 17 -11.39 8.11 11.21
C GLY A 17 -11.96 6.71 11.00
N SER A 18 -12.71 6.53 9.91
CA SER A 18 -13.32 5.24 9.53
C SER A 18 -12.36 4.31 8.78
N SER A 19 -11.07 4.67 8.67
CA SER A 19 -10.09 3.85 7.95
C SER A 19 -9.81 2.55 8.69
N ARG A 20 -9.49 1.49 7.93
CA ARG A 20 -9.06 0.21 8.50
C ARG A 20 -7.57 0.26 8.85
N ARG A 21 -7.24 -0.06 10.11
CA ARG A 21 -5.84 -0.27 10.53
C ARG A 21 -5.44 -1.72 10.32
N LEU A 22 -4.30 -1.93 9.66
CA LEU A 22 -3.63 -3.23 9.57
C LEU A 22 -2.33 -3.17 10.36
N LEU A 23 -2.24 -3.95 11.45
CA LEU A 23 -1.07 -3.95 12.31
C LEU A 23 0.01 -4.89 11.75
N VAL A 24 1.19 -4.34 11.49
CA VAL A 24 2.34 -5.08 10.97
C VAL A 24 3.25 -5.47 12.12
N GLY A 25 3.09 -6.69 12.65
CA GLY A 25 3.82 -7.12 13.85
C GLY A 25 5.35 -7.23 13.67
N HIS A 26 5.86 -7.36 12.44
CA HIS A 26 7.31 -7.36 12.17
C HIS A 26 7.59 -6.67 10.83
N ARG A 27 8.67 -5.88 10.72
CA ARG A 27 8.95 -5.05 9.53
C ARG A 27 9.05 -5.89 8.25
N SER A 28 9.66 -7.08 8.32
CA SER A 28 9.75 -8.00 7.17
C SER A 28 8.39 -8.46 6.61
N ARG A 29 7.29 -8.29 7.35
CA ARG A 29 5.94 -8.62 6.87
C ARG A 29 5.24 -7.46 6.19
N LEU A 30 5.85 -6.28 6.13
CA LEU A 30 5.19 -5.10 5.58
C LEU A 30 4.76 -5.32 4.12
N ALA A 31 5.66 -5.84 3.28
CA ALA A 31 5.36 -6.12 1.88
C ALA A 31 4.19 -7.11 1.70
N SER A 32 4.16 -8.21 2.46
CA SER A 32 3.07 -9.18 2.38
C SER A 32 1.75 -8.62 2.88
N VAL A 33 1.75 -7.88 3.99
CA VAL A 33 0.55 -7.23 4.53
C VAL A 33 0.02 -6.16 3.56
N MET A 34 0.89 -5.42 2.88
CA MET A 34 0.49 -4.46 1.83
C MET A 34 -0.28 -5.17 0.70
N LEU A 35 0.22 -6.30 0.22
CA LEU A 35 -0.42 -7.07 -0.84
C LEU A 35 -1.75 -7.70 -0.38
N GLU A 36 -1.75 -8.28 0.82
CA GLU A 36 -2.95 -8.86 1.45
C GLU A 36 -4.05 -7.81 1.63
N ALA A 37 -3.67 -6.59 2.08
CA ALA A 37 -4.60 -5.48 2.24
C ALA A 37 -5.35 -5.18 0.94
N VAL A 38 -4.64 -5.16 -0.19
CA VAL A 38 -5.24 -4.89 -1.49
C VAL A 38 -6.08 -6.06 -1.98
N GLN A 39 -5.62 -7.29 -1.78
CA GLN A 39 -6.35 -8.49 -2.19
C GLN A 39 -7.67 -8.66 -1.44
N ASN A 40 -7.68 -8.42 -0.13
CA ASN A 40 -8.82 -8.75 0.73
C ASN A 40 -9.75 -7.56 0.99
N HIS A 41 -9.28 -6.33 0.80
CA HIS A 41 -10.07 -5.14 1.11
C HIS A 41 -10.27 -4.18 -0.06
N GLY A 42 -9.55 -4.34 -1.18
CA GLY A 42 -9.70 -3.50 -2.38
C GLY A 42 -9.75 -2.00 -2.08
N PRO A 43 -8.79 -1.43 -1.32
CA PRO A 43 -8.84 -0.03 -0.91
C PRO A 43 -8.64 0.91 -2.10
N GLN A 44 -9.28 2.07 -2.05
CA GLN A 44 -9.00 3.16 -3.00
C GLN A 44 -7.68 3.87 -2.68
N VAL A 45 -7.33 3.96 -1.39
CA VAL A 45 -6.11 4.59 -0.88
C VAL A 45 -5.45 3.67 0.13
N LEU A 46 -4.14 3.46 -0.02
CA LEU A 46 -3.32 2.76 0.95
C LEU A 46 -2.24 3.72 1.48
N VAL A 47 -2.28 3.98 2.79
CA VAL A 47 -1.29 4.78 3.49
C VAL A 47 -0.30 3.84 4.16
N VAL A 48 0.99 3.96 3.83
CA VAL A 48 2.08 3.16 4.36
C VAL A 48 3.01 4.08 5.12
N ASP A 49 3.37 3.71 6.34
CA ASP A 49 4.21 4.54 7.20
C ASP A 49 5.54 4.87 6.53
N GLU A 50 6.30 3.84 6.17
CA GLU A 50 7.61 3.99 5.54
C GLU A 50 7.87 2.81 4.61
N ILE A 51 8.44 3.06 3.45
CA ILE A 51 9.00 2.07 2.52
C ILE A 51 10.52 2.19 2.54
N GLY A 52 11.21 1.08 2.81
CA GLY A 52 12.64 1.07 3.11
C GLY A 52 13.46 -0.05 2.46
N ASN A 53 12.84 -1.08 1.88
CA ASN A 53 13.55 -2.19 1.24
C ASN A 53 12.96 -2.59 -0.12
N ALA A 54 13.70 -3.42 -0.86
CA ALA A 54 13.33 -3.89 -2.19
C ALA A 54 11.96 -4.62 -2.26
N GLU A 55 11.60 -5.41 -1.25
CA GLU A 55 10.33 -6.14 -1.23
C GLU A 55 9.13 -5.19 -1.09
N GLU A 56 9.23 -4.22 -0.19
CA GLU A 56 8.23 -3.17 0.04
C GLU A 56 8.07 -2.29 -1.22
N VAL A 57 9.18 -1.98 -1.90
CA VAL A 57 9.18 -1.25 -3.17
C VAL A 57 8.47 -2.04 -4.27
N SER A 58 8.73 -3.35 -4.37
CA SER A 58 8.07 -4.23 -5.34
C SER A 58 6.56 -4.32 -5.07
N ALA A 59 6.16 -4.44 -3.81
CA ALA A 59 4.76 -4.43 -3.39
C ALA A 59 4.08 -3.10 -3.76
N ALA A 60 4.71 -1.96 -3.44
CA ALA A 60 4.19 -0.64 -3.78
C ALA A 60 3.97 -0.48 -5.30
N ARG A 61 4.93 -0.91 -6.12
CA ARG A 61 4.79 -0.89 -7.59
C ARG A 61 3.61 -1.72 -8.07
N THR A 62 3.46 -2.94 -7.55
CA THR A 62 2.35 -3.84 -7.88
C THR A 62 1.00 -3.22 -7.51
N ILE A 63 0.92 -2.56 -6.36
CA ILE A 63 -0.30 -1.93 -5.85
C ILE A 63 -0.67 -0.69 -6.68
N SER A 64 0.30 0.16 -7.00
CA SER A 64 0.09 1.34 -7.86
C SER A 64 -0.42 0.94 -9.25
N GLN A 65 0.12 -0.13 -9.83
CA GLN A 65 -0.34 -0.67 -11.12
C GLN A 65 -1.77 -1.20 -11.10
N ARG A 66 -2.30 -1.57 -9.92
CA ARG A 66 -3.71 -1.95 -9.73
C ARG A 66 -4.65 -0.75 -9.57
N GLY A 67 -4.12 0.48 -9.67
CA GLY A 67 -4.91 1.70 -9.57
C GLY A 67 -5.21 2.16 -8.14
N VAL A 68 -4.54 1.58 -7.13
CA VAL A 68 -4.66 2.03 -5.74
C VAL A 68 -3.77 3.25 -5.54
N LEU A 69 -4.32 4.33 -4.96
CA LEU A 69 -3.53 5.50 -4.60
C LEU A 69 -2.66 5.17 -3.39
N LEU A 70 -1.34 5.31 -3.54
CA LEU A 70 -0.38 5.13 -2.45
C LEU A 70 0.03 6.47 -1.85
N VAL A 71 0.05 6.52 -0.52
CA VAL A 71 0.71 7.57 0.26
C VAL A 71 1.72 6.88 1.15
N ALA A 72 3.00 7.26 1.04
CA ALA A 72 4.03 6.66 1.87
C ALA A 72 5.17 7.64 2.16
N THR A 73 5.88 7.41 3.27
CA THR A 73 7.22 7.97 3.45
C THR A 73 8.27 6.99 2.94
N ALA A 74 9.47 7.50 2.68
CA ALA A 74 10.63 6.71 2.36
C ALA A 74 11.87 7.40 2.93
N HIS A 75 12.89 6.62 3.26
CA HIS A 75 14.13 7.17 3.80
C HIS A 75 14.92 7.91 2.71
N GLY A 76 15.20 9.20 2.93
CA GLY A 76 15.99 10.05 2.04
C GLY A 76 15.90 11.52 2.43
N THR A 77 16.94 12.30 2.14
CA THR A 77 16.99 13.75 2.41
C THR A 77 16.37 14.58 1.29
N ASP A 78 16.49 14.09 0.06
CA ASP A 78 16.03 14.73 -1.17
C ASP A 78 15.88 13.69 -2.30
N LEU A 79 15.28 14.09 -3.43
CA LEU A 79 15.08 13.25 -4.60
C LEU A 79 16.41 12.69 -5.16
N GLY A 80 17.51 13.44 -5.06
CA GLY A 80 18.82 12.98 -5.47
C GLY A 80 19.33 11.81 -4.62
N SER A 81 19.11 11.85 -3.31
CA SER A 81 19.42 10.74 -2.39
C SER A 81 18.62 9.48 -2.73
N LEU A 82 17.33 9.65 -3.08
CA LEU A 82 16.46 8.56 -3.48
C LEU A 82 16.92 7.91 -4.79
N LEU A 83 17.39 8.71 -5.76
CA LEU A 83 17.90 8.22 -7.04
C LEU A 83 19.20 7.41 -6.91
N ARG A 84 20.07 7.76 -5.96
CA ARG A 84 21.31 7.01 -5.68
C ARG A 84 21.06 5.68 -4.96
N ASN A 85 19.91 5.49 -4.35
CA ASN A 85 19.56 4.24 -3.68
C ASN A 85 19.10 3.21 -4.71
N ASN A 86 19.82 2.08 -4.80
CA ASN A 86 19.54 1.03 -5.78
C ASN A 86 18.16 0.37 -5.62
N GLU A 87 17.63 0.32 -4.40
CA GLU A 87 16.33 -0.29 -4.12
C GLU A 87 15.21 0.74 -4.27
N LEU A 88 15.33 1.87 -3.56
CA LEU A 88 14.27 2.89 -3.48
C LEU A 88 14.11 3.70 -4.77
N ASN A 89 15.12 3.81 -5.64
CA ASN A 89 14.97 4.55 -6.90
C ASN A 89 13.87 3.98 -7.80
N ASN A 90 13.48 2.71 -7.61
CA ASN A 90 12.38 2.09 -8.33
C ASN A 90 11.01 2.71 -7.98
N LEU A 91 10.88 3.38 -6.83
CA LEU A 91 9.69 4.17 -6.48
C LEU A 91 9.54 5.40 -7.38
N VAL A 92 10.63 5.94 -7.90
CA VAL A 92 10.65 7.13 -8.77
C VAL A 92 10.93 6.80 -10.24
N GLY A 93 10.64 5.55 -10.63
CA GLY A 93 10.68 5.09 -12.01
C GLY A 93 11.89 4.22 -12.35
N GLY A 94 12.81 4.03 -11.41
CA GLY A 94 14.02 3.23 -11.55
C GLY A 94 15.02 3.87 -12.52
N LEU A 95 16.29 3.51 -12.40
CA LEU A 95 17.34 3.97 -13.31
C LEU A 95 17.83 2.84 -14.20
N GLN A 96 18.22 3.19 -15.42
CA GLN A 96 18.89 2.31 -16.37
C GLN A 96 19.95 3.07 -17.15
N SER A 97 20.96 2.33 -17.60
CA SER A 97 22.04 2.86 -18.44
C SER A 97 21.78 2.41 -19.87
N VAL A 98 21.67 3.37 -20.80
CA VAL A 98 21.45 3.10 -22.22
C VAL A 98 22.62 3.56 -23.06
N THR A 99 22.93 2.77 -24.09
CA THR A 99 23.97 3.12 -25.06
C THR A 99 23.37 3.92 -26.22
N LEU A 100 23.86 5.13 -26.40
CA LEU A 100 23.52 6.01 -27.52
C LEU A 100 24.46 5.77 -28.70
N GLY A 101 23.91 5.86 -29.91
CA GLY A 101 24.73 5.94 -31.12
C GLY A 101 25.51 7.26 -31.19
N ASP A 102 26.62 7.27 -31.94
CA ASP A 102 27.60 8.36 -31.98
C ASP A 102 26.99 9.73 -32.31
N GLY A 103 26.09 9.79 -33.29
CA GLY A 103 25.40 11.02 -33.67
C GLY A 103 24.45 11.57 -32.59
N THR A 104 23.83 10.70 -31.78
CA THR A 104 22.97 11.12 -30.67
C THR A 104 23.82 11.49 -29.45
N ALA A 105 24.87 10.73 -29.16
CA ALA A 105 25.85 11.05 -28.13
C ALA A 105 26.42 12.46 -28.31
N ALA A 106 26.88 12.79 -29.52
CA ALA A 106 27.43 14.12 -29.83
C ALA A 106 26.41 15.26 -29.68
N ARG A 107 25.14 15.04 -30.08
CA ARG A 107 24.11 16.09 -30.09
C ARG A 107 23.45 16.32 -28.74
N SER A 108 23.26 15.28 -27.94
CA SER A 108 22.37 15.33 -26.76
C SER A 108 22.97 14.78 -25.46
N ASN A 109 24.22 14.32 -25.47
CA ASN A 109 24.87 13.74 -24.29
C ASN A 109 26.37 14.10 -24.19
N GLY A 110 26.79 15.24 -24.76
CA GLY A 110 28.16 15.74 -24.68
C GLY A 110 29.23 14.80 -25.27
N GLY A 111 28.84 13.95 -26.23
CA GLY A 111 29.72 12.94 -26.83
C GLY A 111 29.78 11.60 -26.07
N ALA A 112 29.20 11.50 -24.88
CA ALA A 112 29.20 10.25 -24.12
C ALA A 112 28.22 9.24 -24.73
N LYS A 113 28.71 8.03 -25.03
CA LYS A 113 27.89 6.94 -25.58
C LYS A 113 26.98 6.29 -24.55
N VAL A 114 27.13 6.59 -23.28
CA VAL A 114 26.32 6.00 -22.20
C VAL A 114 25.55 7.11 -21.52
N ARG A 115 24.23 6.91 -21.34
CA ARG A 115 23.33 7.84 -20.67
C ARG A 115 22.52 7.10 -19.62
N THR A 116 22.39 7.70 -18.44
CA THR A 116 21.45 7.23 -17.42
C THR A 116 20.08 7.87 -17.67
N GLU A 117 19.05 7.04 -17.69
CA GLU A 117 17.66 7.48 -17.85
C GLU A 117 16.72 6.67 -16.96
N ARG A 118 15.49 7.15 -16.82
CA ARG A 118 14.46 6.50 -16.01
C ARG A 118 13.89 5.28 -16.76
N ARG A 119 13.76 4.15 -16.08
CA ARG A 119 13.31 2.87 -16.69
C ARG A 119 11.82 2.86 -17.03
N GLY A 120 11.00 3.55 -16.24
CA GLY A 120 9.56 3.59 -16.44
C GLY A 120 8.88 4.68 -15.62
N ALA A 121 7.54 4.68 -15.61
CA ALA A 121 6.77 5.64 -14.83
C ALA A 121 7.08 5.52 -13.33
N PRO A 122 7.20 6.64 -12.59
CA PRO A 122 7.25 6.64 -11.14
C PRO A 122 6.05 5.95 -10.50
N THR A 123 6.27 5.29 -9.36
CA THR A 123 5.20 4.72 -8.52
C THR A 123 4.34 5.82 -7.91
N PHE A 124 4.99 6.92 -7.51
CA PHE A 124 4.36 8.11 -6.96
C PHE A 124 4.44 9.26 -7.96
N ARG A 125 3.30 9.91 -8.22
CA ARG A 125 3.23 11.08 -9.11
C ARG A 125 3.86 12.32 -8.49
N THR A 126 3.70 12.48 -7.17
CA THR A 126 4.12 13.65 -6.41
C THR A 126 5.05 13.23 -5.28
N LEU A 127 6.07 14.05 -5.02
CA LEU A 127 7.02 13.86 -3.92
C LEU A 127 7.05 15.11 -3.06
N VAL A 128 7.10 14.92 -1.74
CA VAL A 128 7.30 15.99 -0.76
C VAL A 128 8.61 15.70 -0.02
N GLU A 129 9.57 16.60 -0.15
CA GLU A 129 10.85 16.54 0.55
C GLU A 129 10.72 17.34 1.86
N VAL A 130 10.88 16.67 2.99
CA VAL A 130 10.87 17.31 4.32
C VAL A 130 12.28 17.85 4.58
N MET A 131 12.41 19.18 4.56
CA MET A 131 13.67 19.87 4.76
C MET A 131 13.84 20.26 6.24
N GLY A 132 15.07 20.63 6.61
CA GLY A 132 15.34 21.22 7.92
C GLY A 132 14.55 22.52 8.16
N GLY A 133 14.22 22.78 9.44
CA GLY A 133 13.54 24.00 9.86
C GLY A 133 12.05 24.05 9.47
N GLY A 134 11.38 22.90 9.34
CA GLY A 134 9.95 22.82 9.03
C GLY A 134 9.58 23.20 7.60
N ARG A 135 10.57 23.33 6.70
CA ARG A 135 10.34 23.67 5.31
C ARG A 135 10.02 22.42 4.50
N LEU A 136 9.11 22.54 3.55
CA LEU A 136 8.76 21.47 2.62
C LEU A 136 9.12 21.90 1.19
N ARG A 137 9.59 20.97 0.37
CA ARG A 137 9.71 21.14 -1.07
C ARG A 137 8.80 20.15 -1.78
N VAL A 138 7.89 20.67 -2.60
CA VAL A 138 6.90 19.86 -3.33
C VAL A 138 7.34 19.70 -4.77
N ARG A 139 7.35 18.47 -5.25
CA ARG A 139 7.56 18.10 -6.65
C ARG A 139 6.26 17.50 -7.19
N PRO A 140 5.40 18.31 -7.84
CA PRO A 140 4.08 17.87 -8.27
C PRO A 140 4.14 16.80 -9.38
N ASP A 141 5.22 16.82 -10.17
CA ASP A 141 5.54 15.83 -11.18
C ASP A 141 6.93 15.23 -10.92
N VAL A 142 6.94 14.00 -10.39
CA VAL A 142 8.16 13.24 -10.11
C VAL A 142 8.86 12.83 -11.40
N ALA A 143 8.13 12.48 -12.46
CA ALA A 143 8.75 12.06 -13.72
C ALA A 143 9.56 13.21 -14.32
N ALA A 144 8.94 14.39 -14.46
CA ALA A 144 9.63 15.59 -14.93
C ALA A 144 10.79 15.99 -14.00
N SER A 145 10.62 15.84 -12.69
CA SER A 145 11.67 16.15 -11.72
C SER A 145 12.88 15.24 -11.83
N VAL A 146 12.67 13.94 -12.01
CA VAL A 146 13.76 12.97 -12.21
C VAL A 146 14.45 13.24 -13.54
N ASP A 147 13.68 13.46 -14.60
CA ASP A 147 14.25 13.67 -15.93
C ASP A 147 15.09 14.96 -15.98
N ALA A 148 14.61 16.04 -15.33
CA ALA A 148 15.38 17.28 -15.18
C ALA A 148 16.69 17.08 -14.40
N LEU A 149 16.68 16.24 -13.35
CA LEU A 149 17.89 15.92 -12.58
C LEU A 149 18.91 15.08 -13.36
N LEU A 150 18.44 14.21 -14.25
CA LEU A 150 19.31 13.39 -15.11
C LEU A 150 19.80 14.13 -16.36
N GLY A 151 19.33 15.36 -16.60
CA GLY A 151 19.58 16.06 -17.87
C GLY A 151 18.95 15.35 -19.06
N THR A 152 17.86 14.60 -18.83
CA THR A 152 17.11 13.89 -19.85
C THR A 152 15.91 14.71 -20.31
N SER A 153 15.74 14.89 -21.62
CA SER A 153 14.46 15.35 -22.17
C SER A 153 13.37 14.32 -21.81
N PRO A 154 12.13 14.74 -21.53
CA PRO A 154 11.08 13.84 -21.07
C PRO A 154 10.94 12.66 -22.03
N THR A 155 11.18 11.46 -21.53
CA THR A 155 10.90 10.24 -22.28
C THR A 155 9.39 10.09 -22.33
N SER A 156 8.82 10.02 -23.55
CA SER A 156 7.38 9.83 -23.72
C SER A 156 6.95 8.61 -22.90
N PRO A 157 5.96 8.73 -22.00
CA PRO A 157 5.53 7.60 -21.20
C PRO A 157 5.03 6.50 -22.13
N CYS A 158 5.47 5.26 -21.91
CA CYS A 158 4.74 4.09 -22.42
C CYS A 158 3.34 4.17 -21.79
N ALA A 159 2.35 4.53 -22.59
CA ALA A 159 1.04 4.92 -22.12
C ALA A 159 0.38 3.75 -21.37
N LEU A 160 0.19 3.91 -20.05
CA LEU A 160 -0.90 3.22 -19.39
C LEU A 160 -2.20 3.80 -19.98
N PRO A 161 -3.19 2.95 -20.34
CA PRO A 161 -4.47 3.47 -20.79
C PRO A 161 -5.04 4.40 -19.72
N PRO A 162 -5.64 5.54 -20.10
CA PRO A 162 -6.26 6.43 -19.13
C PRO A 162 -7.30 5.64 -18.32
N PRO A 163 -7.45 5.91 -17.01
CA PRO A 163 -8.59 5.37 -16.27
C PRO A 163 -9.86 5.83 -16.98
N ALA A 164 -10.78 4.89 -17.23
CA ALA A 164 -12.03 5.18 -17.91
C ALA A 164 -12.73 6.35 -17.20
N SER A 165 -13.07 7.39 -17.98
CA SER A 165 -13.80 8.56 -17.51
C SER A 165 -15.08 8.13 -16.77
N PRO A 166 -15.48 8.81 -15.68
CA PRO A 166 -16.65 8.43 -14.87
C PRO A 166 -18.01 8.69 -15.54
N SER A 167 -18.06 8.87 -16.87
CA SER A 167 -19.30 9.23 -17.60
C SER A 167 -20.08 8.05 -18.17
N ALA A 168 -19.98 6.86 -17.58
CA ALA A 168 -20.80 5.70 -17.96
C ALA A 168 -21.73 5.22 -16.83
N LEU A 169 -22.14 6.11 -15.92
CA LEU A 169 -23.20 5.84 -14.95
C LEU A 169 -24.34 6.85 -15.07
N ALA A 170 -25.00 6.91 -16.23
CA ALA A 170 -26.29 7.55 -16.37
C ALA A 170 -26.99 7.09 -17.66
N THR A 171 -27.78 6.02 -17.56
CA THR A 171 -29.13 5.91 -18.14
C THR A 171 -29.68 4.51 -17.82
N ALA A 172 -30.32 4.38 -16.67
CA ALA A 172 -31.40 3.42 -16.52
C ALA A 172 -32.63 4.22 -16.07
N SER A 173 -33.54 4.49 -17.03
CA SER A 173 -34.85 5.07 -16.74
C SER A 173 -35.76 4.00 -16.08
N PRO A 174 -36.68 4.39 -15.20
CA PRO A 174 -37.58 3.48 -14.52
C PRO A 174 -38.76 3.12 -15.44
N ALA A 175 -38.75 1.92 -16.00
CA ALA A 175 -39.90 1.39 -16.74
C ALA A 175 -40.87 0.67 -15.78
N GLN A 176 -41.92 1.40 -15.44
CA GLN A 176 -43.33 0.97 -15.33
C GLN A 176 -43.68 -0.32 -14.59
N GLN A 177 -44.32 -0.10 -13.44
CA GLN A 177 -45.29 -0.98 -12.82
C GLN A 177 -46.44 -1.28 -13.81
N HIS A 178 -46.70 -2.56 -14.06
CA HIS A 178 -48.00 -3.03 -14.52
C HIS A 178 -48.52 -4.09 -13.53
N ALA A 179 -49.71 -3.81 -13.03
CA ALA A 179 -50.52 -4.67 -12.20
C ALA A 179 -51.31 -5.68 -13.04
N GLY A 180 -51.61 -6.84 -12.44
CA GLY A 180 -52.51 -7.89 -12.93
C GLY A 180 -51.73 -9.13 -13.37
N MET A 181 -52.06 -10.37 -12.99
CA MET A 181 -53.24 -10.94 -12.36
C MET A 181 -52.87 -12.38 -11.92
N TRP A 182 -53.50 -12.86 -10.86
CA TRP A 182 -53.28 -14.14 -10.17
C TRP A 182 -53.52 -15.39 -11.03
N HIS A 183 -52.76 -16.48 -10.81
CA HIS A 183 -53.34 -17.79 -10.46
C HIS A 183 -52.32 -18.81 -9.88
N HIS A 184 -52.91 -19.71 -9.09
CA HIS A 184 -52.42 -20.68 -8.10
C HIS A 184 -51.30 -21.69 -8.44
N GLY A 185 -50.64 -22.17 -7.38
CA GLY A 185 -49.92 -23.45 -7.33
C GLY A 185 -48.85 -23.49 -6.23
N HIS A 186 -49.21 -23.53 -4.94
CA HIS A 186 -49.14 -24.72 -4.07
C HIS A 186 -47.74 -25.33 -3.78
N HIS A 187 -47.44 -25.36 -2.47
CA HIS A 187 -46.56 -26.25 -1.68
C HIS A 187 -45.04 -25.99 -1.58
N GLY A 188 -44.59 -25.81 -0.33
CA GLY A 188 -43.21 -26.11 0.08
C GLY A 188 -42.67 -25.30 1.27
N HIS A 189 -43.09 -25.64 2.49
CA HIS A 189 -42.51 -25.17 3.76
C HIS A 189 -41.02 -25.52 3.91
N HIS A 190 -40.18 -24.58 4.37
CA HIS A 190 -39.48 -24.60 5.68
C HIS A 190 -38.23 -23.68 5.72
N GLY A 191 -38.30 -22.63 6.56
CA GLY A 191 -37.31 -22.27 7.61
C GLY A 191 -35.92 -21.72 7.23
N PRO A 192 -35.51 -20.53 7.73
CA PRO A 192 -34.18 -19.97 7.51
C PRO A 192 -33.14 -20.52 8.51
N ARG A 193 -31.93 -20.80 8.02
CA ARG A 193 -30.75 -21.12 8.86
C ARG A 193 -30.21 -19.85 9.51
N GLY A 194 -30.26 -19.80 10.84
CA GLY A 194 -29.64 -18.77 11.66
C GLY A 194 -28.12 -18.90 11.70
N TRP A 195 -27.44 -17.75 11.76
CA TRP A 195 -26.03 -17.62 12.07
C TRP A 195 -25.85 -17.73 13.58
N GLN A 196 -25.22 -18.81 14.06
CA GLN A 196 -24.89 -18.98 15.47
C GLN A 196 -23.46 -18.50 15.73
N HIS A 197 -23.35 -17.60 16.71
CA HIS A 197 -22.15 -17.14 17.37
C HIS A 197 -21.39 -18.30 18.03
N LEU A 198 -20.07 -18.38 17.81
CA LEU A 198 -19.16 -19.22 18.58
C LEU A 198 -18.62 -18.41 19.77
N HIS A 199 -19.03 -18.79 20.99
CA HIS A 199 -18.34 -18.46 22.23
C HIS A 199 -17.32 -19.57 22.58
N PRO A 200 -16.17 -19.24 23.20
CA PRO A 200 -15.18 -20.23 23.61
C PRO A 200 -15.58 -20.96 24.91
N HIS A 201 -15.36 -22.28 24.94
CA HIS A 201 -15.53 -23.13 26.11
C HIS A 201 -14.41 -22.96 27.14
N SER A 202 -14.80 -22.57 28.36
CA SER A 202 -14.04 -22.76 29.59
C SER A 202 -14.23 -24.19 30.12
N ARG A 203 -13.14 -24.92 30.37
CA ARG A 203 -13.15 -26.13 31.20
C ARG A 203 -12.32 -25.91 32.46
N HIS A 204 -13.03 -25.90 33.59
CA HIS A 204 -12.48 -26.21 34.91
C HIS A 204 -12.22 -27.73 35.00
N HIS A 205 -11.08 -28.12 35.58
CA HIS A 205 -10.99 -29.38 36.32
C HIS A 205 -10.33 -29.14 37.68
N SER A 206 -10.92 -29.82 38.65
CA SER A 206 -10.81 -29.67 40.10
C SER A 206 -9.53 -30.26 40.70
N ALA A 207 -9.20 -29.73 41.87
CA ALA A 207 -8.18 -30.17 42.82
C ALA A 207 -8.39 -31.61 43.34
N ALA A 208 -7.28 -32.23 43.77
CA ALA A 208 -7.24 -33.27 44.79
C ALA A 208 -5.96 -33.09 45.63
N SER A 209 -6.17 -32.89 46.93
CA SER A 209 -5.16 -32.76 47.99
C SER A 209 -4.66 -34.14 48.45
N HIS A 210 -3.39 -34.27 48.84
CA HIS A 210 -2.97 -35.18 49.91
C HIS A 210 -1.70 -34.67 50.62
N HIS A 211 -1.86 -34.53 51.95
CA HIS A 211 -0.90 -34.40 53.06
C HIS A 211 0.34 -35.34 52.98
N LEU A 212 1.44 -35.26 53.75
CA LEU A 212 1.92 -34.55 54.96
C LEU A 212 3.43 -34.88 55.07
N HIS A 213 4.31 -33.96 55.51
CA HIS A 213 5.30 -34.18 56.61
C HIS A 213 6.15 -32.94 56.93
N HIS A 214 6.06 -32.51 58.19
CA HIS A 214 6.98 -31.73 59.05
C HIS A 214 8.41 -32.32 59.07
N HIS A 215 9.54 -31.71 59.46
CA HIS A 215 10.06 -30.47 60.12
C HIS A 215 11.63 -30.65 60.15
N PRO A 216 12.49 -29.84 60.83
CA PRO A 216 12.50 -28.41 61.17
C PRO A 216 13.87 -27.71 60.88
N HIS A 217 13.90 -26.42 61.25
CA HIS A 217 14.97 -25.41 61.33
C HIS A 217 16.37 -25.80 61.85
N HIS A 218 17.41 -25.10 61.37
CA HIS A 218 18.21 -24.17 62.21
C HIS A 218 19.10 -23.21 61.39
N HIS A 219 18.99 -21.91 61.69
CA HIS A 219 19.97 -20.82 61.47
C HIS A 219 20.96 -20.79 62.66
N PRO A 220 22.09 -20.05 62.64
CA PRO A 220 22.36 -18.76 61.98
C PRO A 220 23.27 -18.83 60.76
#